data_AF-A0A918F0D0-F1
#
_entry.id   AF-A0A918F0D0-F1
#
_cell.length_a   1.000
_cell.length_b   1.000
_cell.length_c   1.000
_cell.angle_alpha   90.00
_cell.angle_beta   90.00
_cell.angle_gamma   90.00
#
_symmetry.space_group_name_H-M   'P 1'
#
loop_
_entity.id
_entity.type
_entity.pdbx_description
1 polymer ?
#
loop_
_entity_poly.entity_id
_entity_poly.type
_entity_poly.pdbx_seq_one_letter_code
_entity_poly.pdbx_strand_id
1 'polypeptide(L)' 'MRAYRGIIEDGVVVLQDGARLPEGTLVTVTVGEAELLRATITSAFRRPNKVRIRLKPTPGLAAVRETLEPTG' A
#
# COMPACT_ATOMS: atom_id res chain seq x y z
N MET A 1 -32.53 -4.57 16.26
CA MET A 1 -31.33 -4.06 15.59
C MET A 1 -30.94 -5.03 14.49
N ARG A 2 -30.60 -4.53 13.29
CA ARG A 2 -30.16 -5.36 12.17
C ARG A 2 -28.70 -5.05 11.88
N ALA A 3 -27.87 -6.08 11.79
CA ALA A 3 -26.47 -5.90 11.42
C ALA A 3 -26.38 -5.82 9.89
N TYR A 4 -25.60 -4.86 9.41
CA TYR A 4 -25.26 -4.73 8.00
C TYR A 4 -23.76 -4.92 7.85
N ARG A 5 -23.37 -5.72 6.87
CA ARG A 5 -21.95 -5.87 6.52
C ARG A 5 -21.55 -4.71 5.62
N GLY A 6 -20.41 -4.11 5.91
CA GLY A 6 -19.85 -3.03 5.12
C GLY A 6 -18.34 -3.05 5.18
N ILE A 7 -17.73 -2.33 4.25
CA ILE A 7 -16.30 -2.05 4.24
C ILE A 7 -16.08 -0.54 4.30
N ILE A 8 -14.92 -0.12 4.79
CA ILE A 8 -14.52 1.27 4.73
C ILE A 8 -13.82 1.50 3.39
N GLU A 9 -14.39 2.40 2.58
CA GLU A 9 -13.73 2.94 1.38
C GLU A 9 -13.59 4.45 1.59
N ASP A 10 -12.36 4.94 1.53
CA ASP A 10 -12.02 6.37 1.70
C ASP A 10 -12.64 7.03 2.95
N GLY A 11 -12.74 6.27 4.04
CA GLY A 11 -13.30 6.75 5.31
C GLY A 11 -14.83 6.69 5.40
N VAL A 12 -15.50 6.19 4.36
CA VAL A 12 -16.97 6.02 4.31
C VAL A 12 -17.33 4.54 4.44
N VAL A 13 -18.35 4.24 5.24
CA VAL A 13 -18.90 2.87 5.32
C VAL A 13 -19.74 2.61 4.07
N VAL A 14 -19.25 1.71 3.21
CA VAL A 14 -19.97 1.21 2.04
C VAL A 14 -20.61 -0.13 2.41
N LEU A 15 -21.95 -0.17 2.39
CA LEU A 15 -22.69 -1.39 2.67
C LEU A 15 -22.52 -2.38 1.50
N GLN A 16 -22.30 -3.65 1.84
CA GLN A 16 -22.19 -4.73 0.87
C GLN A 16 -23.57 -5.28 0.49
N ASP A 17 -23.60 -6.14 -0.53
CA ASP A 17 -24.77 -6.92 -0.94
C ASP A 17 -26.00 -6.08 -1.34
N GLY A 18 -25.77 -4.85 -1.84
CA GLY A 18 -26.84 -3.95 -2.29
C GLY A 18 -27.73 -3.44 -1.16
N ALA A 19 -27.32 -3.61 0.10
CA ALA A 19 -28.06 -3.09 1.23
C ALA A 19 -28.10 -1.55 1.18
N ARG A 20 -29.31 -0.99 1.33
CA ARG A 20 -29.53 0.45 1.46
C ARG A 20 -30.25 0.75 2.75
N LEU A 21 -29.82 1.81 3.41
CA LEU A 21 -30.49 2.37 4.57
C LEU A 21 -31.24 3.63 4.13
N PRO A 22 -32.44 3.88 4.67
CA PRO A 22 -33.15 5.14 4.44
C PRO A 22 -32.31 6.34 4.88
N GLU A 23 -32.44 7.45 4.16
CA GLU A 23 -31.83 8.71 4.59
C GLU A 23 -32.32 9.13 5.98
N GLY A 24 -31.43 9.72 6.77
CA GLY A 24 -31.71 10.09 8.17
C GLY A 24 -31.66 8.92 9.17
N THR A 25 -31.34 7.70 8.73
CA THR A 25 -31.15 6.56 9.64
C THR A 25 -29.92 6.76 10.53
N LEU A 26 -30.11 6.73 11.84
CA LEU A 26 -29.01 6.69 12.80
C LEU A 26 -28.41 5.28 12.82
N VAL A 27 -27.10 5.20 12.64
CA VAL A 27 -26.35 3.94 12.60
C VAL A 27 -25.27 3.91 13.66
N THR A 28 -25.11 2.76 14.28
CA THR A 28 -23.95 2.44 15.12
C THR A 28 -23.05 1.50 14.35
N VAL A 29 -21.79 1.87 14.19
CA VAL A 29 -20.79 1.06 13.51
C VAL A 29 -20.02 0.25 14.56
N THR A 30 -20.07 -1.08 14.44
CA THR A 30 -19.26 -1.98 15.25
C THR A 30 -18.14 -2.54 14.40
N VAL A 31 -16.89 -2.31 14.81
CA VAL A 31 -15.70 -2.83 14.12
C VAL A 31 -15.09 -3.93 14.97
N GLY A 32 -14.95 -5.13 14.40
CA GLY A 32 -14.23 -6.23 15.04
C GLY A 32 -12.72 -5.96 15.07
N GLU A 33 -12.05 -6.42 16.13
CA GLU A 33 -10.61 -6.17 16.34
C GLU A 33 -9.74 -6.81 15.24
N ALA A 34 -10.09 -8.02 14.80
CA ALA A 34 -9.40 -8.72 13.73
C ALA A 34 -9.54 -7.99 12.38
N GLU A 35 -10.72 -7.42 12.10
CA GLU A 35 -10.99 -6.60 10.94
C GLU A 35 -10.19 -5.30 10.97
N LEU A 36 -10.07 -4.67 12.13
CA LEU A 36 -9.29 -3.45 12.32
C LEU A 36 -7.80 -3.69 12.06
N LEU A 37 -7.27 -4.81 12.56
CA LEU A 37 -5.89 -5.21 12.30
C LEU A 37 -5.66 -5.47 10.80
N ARG A 38 -6.55 -6.21 10.14
CA ARG A 38 -6.48 -6.47 8.69
C ARG A 38 -6.54 -5.18 7.86
N ALA A 39 -7.44 -4.27 8.22
CA ALA A 39 -7.57 -2.97 7.57
C ALA A 39 -6.28 -2.14 7.74
N THR A 40 -5.71 -2.13 8.94
CA THR A 40 -4.45 -1.43 9.24
C THR A 40 -3.30 -1.97 8.40
N ILE A 41 -3.12 -3.30 8.35
CA ILE A 41 -2.09 -3.95 7.53
C ILE A 41 -2.27 -3.62 6.04
N THR A 42 -3.50 -3.75 5.54
CA THR A 42 -3.83 -3.45 4.13
C THR A 42 -3.54 -1.99 3.79
N SER A 43 -3.87 -1.07 4.71
CA SER A 43 -3.60 0.37 4.55
C SER A 43 -2.10 0.67 4.51
N ALA A 44 -1.30 -0.03 5.31
CA ALA A 44 0.15 0.13 5.35
C ALA A 44 0.79 -0.34 4.03
N PHE A 45 0.33 -1.46 3.46
CA PHE A 45 0.82 -1.97 2.18
C PHE A 45 0.37 -1.17 0.96
N ARG A 46 -0.79 -0.50 1.01
CA ARG A 46 -1.26 0.38 -0.08
C ARG A 46 -0.48 1.69 -0.19
N ARG A 47 0.35 2.04 0.80
CA ARG A 47 1.20 3.24 0.70
C ARG A 47 2.31 2.98 -0.32
N PRO A 48 2.40 3.76 -1.42
CA PRO A 48 3.53 3.65 -2.32
C PRO A 48 4.77 4.15 -1.58
N ASN A 49 5.58 3.23 -1.07
CA ASN A 49 6.95 3.51 -0.63
C ASN A 49 7.78 3.86 -1.87
N LYS A 50 7.57 5.06 -2.44
CA LYS A 50 8.45 5.63 -3.46
C LYS A 50 9.75 6.03 -2.78
N VAL A 51 10.60 5.06 -2.46
CA VAL A 51 11.99 5.31 -2.13
C VAL A 51 12.68 5.74 -3.43
N ARG A 52 12.79 7.05 -3.65
CA ARG A 52 13.60 7.61 -4.74
C ARG A 52 15.06 7.38 -4.41
N ILE A 53 15.61 6.23 -4.77
CA ILE A 53 17.05 5.97 -4.70
C ILE A 53 17.70 6.77 -5.83
N ARG A 54 18.25 7.94 -5.52
CA ARG A 54 19.08 8.70 -6.45
C ARG A 54 20.45 8.02 -6.49
N LEU A 55 20.61 7.06 -7.40
CA LEU A 55 21.92 6.52 -7.76
C LEU A 55 22.77 7.68 -8.30
N LYS A 56 23.74 8.14 -7.51
CA LYS A 56 24.81 9.01 -8.02
C LYS A 56 25.77 8.10 -8.79
N PRO A 57 25.98 8.30 -10.10
CA PRO A 57 27.04 7.58 -10.80
C PRO A 57 28.38 8.01 -10.20
N THR A 58 29.13 7.06 -9.66
CA THR A 58 30.51 7.28 -9.22
C THR A 58 31.38 7.37 -10.48
N PRO A 59 31.95 8.54 -10.83
CA PRO A 59 32.84 8.66 -11.97
C PRO A 59 34.17 7.99 -11.59
N GLY A 60 34.55 6.93 -12.29
CA GLY A 60 35.82 6.24 -12.02
C GLY A 60 35.89 4.80 -12.50
N LEU A 61 34.77 4.15 -12.80
CA LEU A 61 34.78 2.80 -13.37
C LEU A 61 34.94 2.87 -14.91
N ALA A 62 36.02 3.49 -15.36
CA ALA A 62 36.51 3.33 -16.73
C ALA A 62 37.31 2.02 -16.75
N ALA A 63 36.87 1.08 -17.60
CA ALA A 63 37.53 -0.20 -17.81
C ALA A 63 39.01 0.00 -18.17
N VAL A 64 39.91 -0.45 -17.29
CA VAL A 64 41.33 -0.54 -17.62
C VAL A 64 41.49 -1.72 -18.57
N ARG A 65 41.74 -1.42 -19.84
CA ARG A 65 42.15 -2.38 -20.86
C ARG A 65 43.67 -2.54 -20.71
N GLU A 66 44.09 -3.58 -19.99
CA GLU A 66 45.50 -3.93 -19.86
C GLU A 66 45.93 -4.69 -21.12
N THR A 67 46.60 -3.98 -22.03
CA THR A 67 47.33 -4.58 -23.15
C THR A 67 48.62 -5.17 -22.58
N LEU A 68 48.74 -6.49 -22.57
CA LEU A 68 50.01 -7.17 -22.34
C LEU A 68 50.54 -7.67 -23.69
N GLU A 69 51.55 -6.99 -24.22
CA GLU A 69 52.45 -7.56 -25.23
C GLU A 69 53.58 -8.33 -24.52
N PRO A 70 53.84 -9.60 -24.87
CA PRO A 70 55.02 -10.29 -24.38
C PRO A 70 56.22 -9.95 -25.28
N THR A 71 57.24 -9.33 -24.68
CA THR A 71 58.60 -9.29 -25.22
C THR A 71 59.33 -10.55 -24.77
N GLY A 72 60.00 -11.26 -25.69
CA GLY A 72 60.93 -12.35 -25.38
C GLY A 72 60.89 -13.49 -26.38
#